data_AF-A0A8K0K3L4-F1
#
_entry.id   AF-A0A8K0K3L4-F1
#
_cell.length_a   1.000
_cell.length_b   1.000
_cell.length_c   1.000
_cell.angle_alpha   90.00
_cell.angle_beta   90.00
_cell.angle_gamma   90.00
#
_symmetry.space_group_name_H-M   'P 1'
#
loop_
_entity.id
_entity.type
_entity.pdbx_description
1 polymer ?
#
loop_
_entity_poly.entity_id
_entity_poly.type
_entity_poly.pdbx_seq_one_letter_code
_entity_poly.pdbx_strand_id
1 'polypeptide(L)'
;MPYPGNGIYIVLGEMSLLLTIMKRGTRWPAHSNQDDEQDSLIKSFNKLKDDLSQVGDLMDLEPKIFLTPFLKVIMSNETTGPVTSAALASVDKFISYGLIAPTGPSVASTVESIAFAVIHAKFVGTDPTHDAVVLMKILQLLRTLMLSPVGVLLSNSSVTEILLSCFRFCFEDRL
;
A
#
# COMPACT_ATOMS: atom_id res chain seq x y z
N MET A 1 21.30 -5.60 -4.78
CA MET A 1 20.87 -6.85 -4.12
C MET A 1 20.18 -7.71 -5.17
N PRO A 2 20.41 -9.04 -5.19
CA PRO A 2 19.67 -9.93 -6.09
C PRO A 2 18.19 -9.93 -5.69
N TYR A 3 17.32 -9.97 -6.69
CA TYR A 3 15.87 -9.99 -6.50
C TYR A 3 15.46 -11.32 -5.85
N PRO A 4 14.58 -11.33 -4.84
CA PRO A 4 14.18 -12.57 -4.21
C PRO A 4 13.38 -13.42 -5.21
N GLY A 5 13.89 -14.60 -5.57
CA GLY A 5 13.23 -15.53 -6.50
C GLY A 5 11.84 -16.02 -6.06
N ASN A 6 11.39 -15.62 -4.87
CA ASN A 6 10.08 -15.92 -4.30
C ASN A 6 9.11 -14.71 -4.33
N GLY A 7 9.38 -13.69 -5.15
CA GLY A 7 8.59 -12.44 -5.21
C GLY A 7 7.09 -12.67 -5.37
N ILE A 8 6.69 -13.57 -6.27
CA ILE A 8 5.27 -13.93 -6.49
C ILE A 8 4.61 -14.41 -5.18
N TYR A 9 5.27 -15.31 -4.44
CA TYR A 9 4.73 -15.85 -3.20
C TYR A 9 4.63 -14.82 -2.08
N ILE A 10 5.54 -13.84 -2.05
CA ILE A 10 5.47 -12.71 -1.12
C ILE A 10 4.21 -11.90 -1.40
N VAL A 11 3.97 -11.50 -2.66
CA VAL A 11 2.79 -10.73 -3.05
C VAL A 11 1.50 -11.51 -2.79
N LEU A 12 1.47 -12.81 -3.13
CA LEU A 12 0.31 -13.68 -2.87
C LEU A 12 0.00 -13.80 -1.37
N GLY A 13 1.04 -13.90 -0.53
CA GLY A 13 0.90 -13.95 0.93
C GLY A 13 0.29 -12.68 1.50
N GLU A 14 0.82 -11.53 1.12
CA GLU A 14 0.31 -10.21 1.55
C GLU A 14 -1.12 -9.96 1.04
N MET A 15 -1.42 -10.32 -0.21
CA MET A 15 -2.77 -10.27 -0.77
C MET A 15 -3.75 -11.14 0.02
N SER A 16 -3.36 -12.38 0.34
CA SER A 16 -4.21 -13.32 1.08
C SER A 16 -4.51 -12.82 2.50
N LEU A 17 -3.51 -12.21 3.15
CA LEU A 17 -3.67 -11.56 4.45
C LEU A 17 -4.71 -10.43 4.37
N LEU A 18 -4.58 -9.52 3.40
CA LEU A 18 -5.53 -8.41 3.26
C LEU A 18 -6.95 -8.88 2.96
N LEU A 19 -7.13 -9.80 2.01
CA LEU A 19 -8.44 -10.36 1.71
C LEU A 19 -9.08 -11.02 2.94
N THR A 20 -8.28 -11.66 3.80
CA THR A 20 -8.76 -12.28 5.04
C THR A 20 -9.23 -11.23 6.07
N ILE A 21 -8.46 -10.15 6.25
CA ILE A 21 -8.82 -9.07 7.19
C ILE A 21 -10.05 -8.30 6.69
N MET A 22 -10.11 -7.97 5.39
CA MET A 22 -11.24 -7.27 4.79
C MET A 22 -12.56 -8.05 4.93
N LYS A 23 -12.53 -9.36 4.70
CA LYS A 23 -13.73 -10.23 4.85
C LYS A 23 -14.17 -10.44 6.31
N ARG A 24 -13.33 -10.14 7.30
CA ARG A 24 -13.70 -10.24 8.73
C ARG A 24 -14.57 -9.07 9.21
N GLY A 25 -14.53 -7.93 8.52
CA GLY A 25 -15.30 -6.73 8.89
C GLY A 25 -16.80 -6.79 8.55
N THR A 26 -17.26 -7.78 7.79
CA THR A 26 -18.58 -7.78 7.12
C THR A 26 -19.75 -8.28 7.98
N ARG A 27 -19.75 -8.06 9.29
CA ARG A 27 -20.86 -8.47 10.16
C ARG A 27 -21.93 -7.34 10.29
N TRP A 28 -22.86 -7.29 9.32
CA TRP A 28 -24.17 -6.55 9.22
C TRP A 28 -24.20 -5.16 8.53
N PRO A 29 -25.37 -4.70 8.00
CA PRO A 29 -26.41 -5.36 7.19
C PRO A 29 -26.39 -4.86 5.71
N ALA A 30 -27.11 -5.58 4.83
CA ALA A 30 -27.12 -5.39 3.38
C ALA A 30 -27.54 -3.99 2.89
N HIS A 31 -26.85 -3.52 1.84
CA HIS A 31 -27.12 -2.34 1.00
C HIS A 31 -26.63 -0.99 1.53
N SER A 32 -25.31 -0.81 1.54
CA SER A 32 -24.68 0.52 1.66
C SER A 32 -23.63 0.73 0.57
N ASN A 33 -23.29 1.99 0.25
CA ASN A 33 -22.20 2.34 -0.69
C ASN A 33 -20.83 1.73 -0.28
N GLN A 34 -20.68 1.35 0.99
CA GLN A 34 -19.50 0.70 1.53
C GLN A 34 -19.28 -0.70 0.90
N ASP A 35 -20.37 -1.40 0.56
CA ASP A 35 -20.31 -2.71 -0.09
C ASP A 35 -19.72 -2.61 -1.51
N ASP A 36 -20.08 -1.55 -2.26
CA ASP A 36 -19.61 -1.36 -3.64
C ASP A 36 -18.11 -1.05 -3.72
N GLU A 37 -17.59 -0.22 -2.80
CA GLU A 37 -16.16 0.10 -2.76
C GLU A 37 -15.34 -1.10 -2.28
N GLN A 38 -15.81 -1.81 -1.25
CA GLN A 38 -15.17 -3.03 -0.80
C GLN A 38 -15.14 -4.11 -1.89
N ASP A 39 -16.24 -4.27 -2.63
CA ASP A 39 -16.30 -5.19 -3.78
C ASP A 39 -15.32 -4.78 -4.88
N SER A 40 -15.17 -3.48 -5.13
CA SER A 40 -14.18 -2.95 -6.08
C SER A 40 -12.74 -3.28 -5.66
N LEU A 41 -12.42 -3.14 -4.37
CA LEU A 41 -11.12 -3.51 -3.82
C LEU A 41 -10.86 -5.02 -3.94
N ILE A 42 -11.83 -5.85 -3.58
CA ILE A 42 -11.74 -7.32 -3.69
C ILE A 42 -11.55 -7.74 -5.15
N LYS A 43 -12.31 -7.15 -6.09
CA LYS A 43 -12.13 -7.37 -7.54
C LYS A 43 -10.72 -7.00 -8.00
N SER A 44 -10.13 -5.93 -7.47
CA SER A 44 -8.76 -5.54 -7.82
C SER A 44 -7.72 -6.57 -7.37
N PHE A 45 -7.89 -7.19 -6.20
CA PHE A 45 -7.02 -8.28 -5.75
C PHE A 45 -7.24 -9.57 -6.54
N ASN A 46 -8.47 -9.90 -6.92
CA ASN A 46 -8.73 -11.05 -7.78
C ASN A 46 -8.05 -10.87 -9.16
N LYS A 47 -8.14 -9.67 -9.75
CA LYS A 47 -7.40 -9.35 -10.98
C LYS A 47 -5.90 -9.53 -10.78
N LEU A 48 -5.33 -9.04 -9.69
CA LEU A 48 -3.91 -9.24 -9.39
C LEU A 48 -3.55 -10.72 -9.28
N LYS A 49 -4.40 -11.54 -8.64
CA LYS A 49 -4.20 -12.98 -8.58
C LYS A 49 -4.13 -13.60 -9.98
N ASP A 50 -5.01 -13.18 -10.89
CA ASP A 50 -5.02 -13.64 -12.27
C ASP A 50 -3.74 -13.20 -12.99
N ASP A 51 -3.34 -11.92 -12.88
CA ASP A 51 -2.10 -11.38 -13.47
C ASP A 51 -0.86 -12.15 -12.98
N LEU A 52 -0.77 -12.45 -11.67
CA LEU A 52 0.33 -13.23 -11.07
C LEU A 52 0.33 -14.70 -11.53
N SER A 53 -0.81 -15.26 -11.91
CA SER A 53 -0.89 -16.63 -12.40
C SER A 53 -0.37 -16.80 -13.83
N GLN A 54 -0.26 -15.71 -14.58
CA GLN A 54 0.19 -15.73 -15.98
C GLN A 54 1.71 -15.54 -16.13
N VAL A 55 2.42 -15.21 -15.05
CA VAL A 55 3.86 -14.93 -15.07
C VAL A 55 4.64 -15.99 -14.29
N GLY A 56 5.84 -16.34 -14.76
CA GLY A 56 6.75 -17.27 -14.08
C GLY A 56 7.65 -16.57 -13.06
N ASP A 57 7.98 -15.31 -13.29
CA ASP A 57 8.75 -14.45 -12.41
C ASP A 57 8.00 -13.12 -12.17
N LEU A 58 8.11 -12.57 -10.96
CA LEU A 58 7.57 -11.24 -10.65
C LEU A 58 8.23 -10.15 -11.51
N MET A 59 9.46 -10.36 -11.96
CA MET A 59 10.20 -9.45 -12.85
C MET A 59 9.52 -9.26 -14.22
N ASP A 60 8.71 -10.23 -14.66
CA ASP A 60 7.95 -10.14 -15.91
C ASP A 60 6.69 -9.27 -15.76
N LEU A 61 6.38 -8.83 -14.54
CA LEU A 61 5.21 -8.02 -14.23
C LEU A 61 5.63 -6.61 -13.84
N GLU A 62 4.98 -5.60 -14.42
CA GLU A 62 5.26 -4.22 -14.04
C GLU A 62 4.92 -3.97 -12.55
N PRO A 63 5.80 -3.31 -11.77
CA PRO A 63 5.58 -3.08 -10.35
C PRO A 63 4.25 -2.43 -10.00
N LYS A 64 3.79 -1.52 -10.86
CA LYS A 64 2.50 -0.84 -10.71
C LYS A 64 1.33 -1.81 -10.66
N ILE A 65 1.38 -2.93 -11.38
CA ILE A 65 0.28 -3.91 -11.44
C ILE A 65 0.05 -4.52 -10.06
N PHE A 66 1.10 -5.02 -9.42
CA PHE A 66 0.97 -5.65 -8.11
C PHE A 66 0.84 -4.68 -6.94
N LEU A 67 1.28 -3.43 -7.09
CA LEU A 67 1.10 -2.41 -6.06
C LEU A 67 -0.30 -1.78 -6.05
N THR A 68 -0.93 -1.63 -7.22
CA THR A 68 -2.19 -0.86 -7.37
C THR A 68 -3.28 -1.28 -6.37
N PRO A 69 -3.58 -2.58 -6.15
CA PRO A 69 -4.60 -2.98 -5.18
C PRO A 69 -4.30 -2.51 -3.75
N PHE A 70 -3.05 -2.60 -3.31
CA PHE A 70 -2.62 -2.16 -1.98
C PHE A 70 -2.70 -0.65 -1.82
N LEU A 71 -2.29 0.11 -2.85
CA LEU A 71 -2.38 1.57 -2.84
C LEU A 71 -3.84 2.05 -2.83
N LYS A 72 -4.75 1.33 -3.52
CA LYS A 72 -6.19 1.63 -3.44
C LYS A 72 -6.76 1.42 -2.04
N VAL A 73 -6.34 0.36 -1.34
CA VAL A 73 -6.72 0.14 0.06
C VAL A 73 -6.23 1.31 0.94
N ILE A 74 -4.99 1.74 0.77
CA ILE A 74 -4.41 2.85 1.56
C ILE A 74 -5.17 4.18 1.36
N MET A 75 -5.65 4.44 0.15
CA MET A 75 -6.36 5.69 -0.18
C MET A 75 -7.88 5.63 0.08
N SER A 76 -8.43 4.46 0.39
CA SER A 76 -9.86 4.27 0.58
C SER A 76 -10.32 4.82 1.93
N ASN A 77 -11.31 5.71 1.91
CA ASN A 77 -11.95 6.25 3.10
C ASN A 77 -12.86 5.25 3.82
N GLU A 78 -13.13 4.10 3.21
CA GLU A 78 -14.02 3.07 3.75
C GLU A 78 -13.25 1.92 4.44
N THR A 79 -11.92 1.96 4.40
CA THR A 79 -11.07 0.94 5.03
C THR A 79 -10.80 1.26 6.51
N THR A 80 -10.85 0.23 7.35
CA THR A 80 -10.59 0.38 8.79
C THR A 80 -9.09 0.43 9.08
N GLY A 81 -8.70 1.03 10.20
CA GLY A 81 -7.30 1.15 10.61
C GLY A 81 -6.49 -0.16 10.53
N PRO A 82 -7.00 -1.33 10.96
CA PRO A 82 -6.29 -2.61 10.79
C PRO A 82 -6.07 -3.02 9.33
N VAL A 83 -7.04 -2.78 8.44
CA VAL A 83 -6.92 -3.09 6.99
C VAL A 83 -5.88 -2.16 6.36
N THR A 84 -5.98 -0.85 6.61
CA THR A 84 -5.04 0.16 6.11
C THR A 84 -3.62 -0.11 6.62
N SER A 85 -3.47 -0.44 7.91
CA SER A 85 -2.18 -0.78 8.52
C SER A 85 -1.53 -2.00 7.87
N ALA A 86 -2.31 -3.03 7.57
CA ALA A 86 -1.81 -4.21 6.88
C ALA A 86 -1.36 -3.87 5.45
N ALA A 87 -2.10 -3.03 4.72
CA ALA A 87 -1.72 -2.62 3.38
C ALA A 87 -0.42 -1.78 3.37
N LEU A 88 -0.29 -0.82 4.30
CA LEU A 88 0.94 -0.06 4.51
C LEU A 88 2.14 -0.99 4.79
N ALA A 89 1.95 -1.99 5.66
CA ALA A 89 3.00 -2.96 5.98
C ALA A 89 3.39 -3.83 4.78
N SER A 90 2.43 -4.21 3.92
CA SER A 90 2.73 -4.95 2.69
C SER A 90 3.58 -4.13 1.71
N VAL A 91 3.24 -2.85 1.50
CA VAL A 91 4.03 -1.97 0.63
C VAL A 91 5.43 -1.73 1.20
N ASP A 92 5.55 -1.56 2.52
CA ASP A 92 6.84 -1.42 3.21
C ASP A 92 7.72 -2.66 3.00
N LYS A 93 7.15 -3.87 3.09
CA LYS A 93 7.86 -5.12 2.76
C LYS A 93 8.28 -5.17 1.29
N PHE A 94 7.42 -4.76 0.35
CA PHE A 94 7.76 -4.80 -1.08
C PHE A 94 8.96 -3.91 -1.40
N ILE A 95 9.04 -2.72 -0.80
CA ILE A 95 10.20 -1.84 -0.93
C ILE A 95 11.42 -2.45 -0.21
N SER A 96 11.25 -2.88 1.03
CA SER A 96 12.35 -3.39 1.88
C SER A 96 12.99 -4.66 1.32
N TYR A 97 12.19 -5.53 0.69
CA TYR A 97 12.65 -6.77 0.06
C TYR A 97 13.18 -6.56 -1.36
N GLY A 98 13.14 -5.32 -1.88
CA GLY A 98 13.63 -5.00 -3.21
C GLY A 98 12.75 -5.56 -4.33
N LEU A 99 11.45 -5.75 -4.10
CA LEU A 99 10.49 -6.14 -5.16
C LEU A 99 10.25 -5.01 -6.17
N ILE A 100 10.76 -3.81 -5.91
CA ILE A 100 10.74 -2.72 -6.87
C ILE A 100 12.18 -2.49 -7.31
N ALA A 101 12.55 -3.04 -8.47
CA ALA A 101 13.88 -2.82 -9.01
C ALA A 101 14.03 -1.34 -9.41
N PRO A 102 15.14 -0.66 -9.09
CA PRO A 102 15.35 0.75 -9.46
C PRO A 102 15.62 0.96 -10.96
N THR A 103 15.49 -0.11 -11.76
CA THR A 103 15.78 -0.14 -13.19
C THR A 103 14.53 -0.59 -13.93
N GLY A 104 13.89 0.32 -14.65
CA GLY A 104 12.71 0.02 -15.47
C GLY A 104 11.94 1.29 -15.83
N PRO A 105 11.28 1.35 -16.99
CA PRO A 105 10.66 2.57 -17.49
C PRO A 105 9.47 3.04 -16.64
N SER A 106 8.74 2.12 -15.99
CA SER A 106 7.57 2.45 -15.17
C SER A 106 7.88 2.63 -13.68
N VAL A 107 9.12 2.44 -13.25
CA VAL A 107 9.50 2.43 -11.83
C VAL A 107 9.36 3.81 -11.19
N ALA A 108 9.81 4.87 -11.86
CA ALA A 108 9.66 6.24 -11.34
C ALA A 108 8.19 6.60 -11.13
N SER A 109 7.32 6.32 -12.10
CA SER A 109 5.86 6.52 -11.95
C SER A 109 5.27 5.67 -10.82
N THR A 110 5.79 4.46 -10.61
CA THR A 110 5.36 3.59 -9.51
C THR A 110 5.75 4.17 -8.16
N VAL A 111 7.00 4.63 -8.01
CA VAL A 111 7.52 5.28 -6.80
C VAL A 111 6.71 6.54 -6.46
N GLU A 112 6.40 7.35 -7.47
CA GLU A 112 5.52 8.52 -7.32
C GLU A 112 4.11 8.13 -6.89
N SER A 113 3.56 7.04 -7.44
CA SER A 113 2.24 6.53 -7.05
C SER A 113 2.22 6.06 -5.60
N ILE A 114 3.31 5.45 -5.10
CA ILE A 114 3.44 5.07 -3.69
C ILE A 114 3.46 6.32 -2.81
N ALA A 115 4.33 7.30 -3.11
CA ALA A 115 4.44 8.53 -2.34
C ALA A 115 3.07 9.23 -2.26
N PHE A 116 2.40 9.40 -3.39
CA PHE A 116 1.08 10.01 -3.47
C PHE A 116 0.05 9.28 -2.59
N ALA A 117 -0.05 7.95 -2.71
CA ALA A 117 -1.02 7.17 -1.97
C ALA A 117 -0.79 7.20 -0.45
N VAL A 118 0.48 7.17 -0.02
CA VAL A 118 0.83 7.13 1.41
C VAL A 118 0.65 8.50 2.07
N ILE A 119 0.98 9.59 1.36
CA ILE A 119 0.73 10.96 1.83
C ILE A 119 -0.77 11.20 2.00
N HIS A 120 -1.57 10.73 1.03
CA HIS A 120 -3.01 10.90 1.00
C HIS A 120 -3.76 9.71 1.61
N ALA A 121 -3.10 8.94 2.48
CA ALA A 121 -3.71 7.79 3.12
C ALA A 121 -4.97 8.21 3.90
N LYS A 122 -6.04 7.42 3.74
CA LYS A 122 -7.31 7.62 4.42
C LYS A 122 -7.71 6.32 5.10
N PHE A 123 -8.39 6.44 6.22
CA PHE A 123 -8.95 5.31 6.94
C PHE A 123 -10.07 5.79 7.87
N VAL A 124 -10.99 4.88 8.16
CA VAL A 124 -12.06 5.09 9.13
C VAL A 124 -11.44 5.07 10.52
N GLY A 125 -11.53 6.21 11.23
CA GLY A 125 -11.12 6.31 12.63
C GLY A 125 -12.09 5.51 13.49
N THR A 126 -11.64 4.33 13.96
CA THR A 126 -12.49 3.42 14.74
C THR A 126 -12.08 3.34 16.20
N ASP A 127 -10.77 3.44 16.48
CA ASP A 127 -10.17 3.34 17.81
C ASP A 127 -8.87 4.16 17.81
N PRO A 128 -8.68 5.12 18.74
CA PRO A 128 -7.47 5.93 18.83
C PRO A 128 -6.16 5.11 18.80
N THR A 129 -6.18 3.90 19.38
CA THR A 129 -5.01 3.01 19.39
C THR A 129 -4.68 2.51 17.98
N HIS A 130 -5.69 2.09 17.23
CA HIS A 130 -5.52 1.66 15.83
C HIS A 130 -5.12 2.84 14.94
N ASP A 131 -5.70 4.01 15.17
CA ASP A 131 -5.40 5.22 14.41
C ASP A 131 -3.93 5.65 14.58
N ALA A 132 -3.42 5.64 15.82
CA ALA A 132 -2.01 5.90 16.11
C ALA A 132 -1.07 4.87 15.45
N VAL A 133 -1.46 3.59 15.40
CA VAL A 133 -0.70 2.55 14.69
C VAL A 133 -0.64 2.83 13.19
N VAL A 134 -1.76 3.24 12.58
CA VAL A 134 -1.79 3.59 11.14
C VAL A 134 -0.87 4.78 10.87
N LEU A 135 -0.94 5.84 11.68
CA LEU A 135 -0.08 7.02 11.53
C LEU A 135 1.41 6.65 11.64
N MET A 136 1.77 5.81 12.61
CA MET A 136 3.14 5.31 12.73
C MET A 136 3.57 4.47 11.53
N LYS A 137 2.65 3.68 10.95
CA LYS A 137 2.92 2.89 9.74
C LYS A 137 3.09 3.77 8.50
N ILE A 138 2.35 4.86 8.37
CA ILE A 138 2.53 5.87 7.32
C ILE A 138 3.94 6.46 7.40
N LEU A 139 4.34 6.96 8.58
CA LEU A 139 5.67 7.54 8.79
C LEU A 139 6.80 6.54 8.51
N GLN A 140 6.63 5.29 8.95
CA GLN A 140 7.60 4.21 8.68
C GLN A 140 7.76 3.98 7.17
N LEU A 141 6.66 3.87 6.43
CA LEU A 141 6.69 3.63 5.00
C LEU A 141 7.28 4.81 4.22
N LEU A 142 6.94 6.05 4.59
CA LEU A 142 7.54 7.26 4.00
C LEU A 142 9.07 7.28 4.20
N ARG A 143 9.52 6.94 5.42
CA ARG A 143 10.95 6.79 5.73
C ARG A 143 11.59 5.69 4.88
N THR A 144 10.99 4.50 4.82
CA THR A 144 11.50 3.37 4.02
C THR A 144 11.61 3.76 2.54
N LEU A 145 10.58 4.41 1.98
CA LEU A 145 10.57 4.87 0.59
C LEU A 145 11.73 5.83 0.32
N MET A 146 11.89 6.87 1.15
CA MET A 146 12.95 7.87 0.98
C MET A 146 14.37 7.30 1.12
N LEU A 147 14.57 6.33 2.02
CA LEU A 147 15.89 5.76 2.30
C LEU A 147 16.21 4.51 1.47
N SER A 148 15.26 4.00 0.71
CA SER A 148 15.45 2.85 -0.18
C SER A 148 16.20 3.24 -1.47
N PRO A 149 16.78 2.26 -2.20
CA PRO A 149 17.40 2.54 -3.49
C PRO A 149 16.47 3.18 -4.52
N VAL A 150 15.16 2.91 -4.45
CA VAL A 150 14.17 3.52 -5.36
C VAL A 150 13.80 4.95 -4.96
N GLY A 151 14.15 5.38 -3.74
CA GLY A 151 13.91 6.75 -3.25
C GLY A 151 14.61 7.83 -4.08
N VAL A 152 15.69 7.49 -4.80
CA VAL A 152 16.37 8.41 -5.73
C VAL A 152 15.49 8.82 -6.91
N LEU A 153 14.42 8.06 -7.19
CA LEU A 153 13.47 8.34 -8.27
C LEU A 153 12.35 9.30 -7.85
N LEU A 154 12.28 9.70 -6.58
CA LEU A 154 11.32 10.69 -6.11
C LEU A 154 11.64 12.07 -6.67
N SER A 155 10.63 12.76 -7.19
CA SER A 155 10.74 14.16 -7.55
C SER A 155 10.91 15.05 -6.31
N ASN A 156 11.53 16.22 -6.49
CA ASN A 156 11.66 17.22 -5.43
C ASN A 156 10.29 17.64 -4.86
N SER A 157 9.25 17.64 -5.70
CA SER A 157 7.87 17.93 -5.27
C SER A 157 7.40 16.90 -4.25
N SER A 158 7.53 15.61 -4.59
CA SER A 158 7.10 14.52 -3.72
C SER A 158 7.94 14.46 -2.44
N VAL A 159 9.26 14.68 -2.52
CA VAL A 159 10.11 14.79 -1.31
C VAL A 159 9.63 15.93 -0.39
N THR A 160 9.32 17.09 -0.95
CA THR A 160 8.81 18.23 -0.17
C THR A 160 7.47 17.89 0.47
N GLU A 161 6.57 17.26 -0.27
CA GLU A 161 5.25 16.87 0.23
C GLU A 161 5.33 15.78 1.31
N ILE A 162 6.26 14.82 1.19
CA ILE A 162 6.56 13.84 2.23
C ILE A 162 7.00 14.56 3.51
N LEU A 163 7.96 15.49 3.43
CA LEU A 163 8.45 16.22 4.60
C LEU A 163 7.35 17.05 5.26
N LEU A 164 6.55 17.77 4.46
CA LEU A 164 5.42 18.55 4.96
C LEU A 164 4.36 17.66 5.62
N SER A 165 4.09 16.49 5.04
CA SER A 165 3.14 15.53 5.60
C SER A 165 3.64 14.96 6.93
N CYS A 166 4.93 14.62 7.04
CA CYS A 166 5.54 14.22 8.30
C CYS A 166 5.42 15.31 9.38
N PHE A 167 5.66 16.57 9.03
CA PHE A 167 5.45 17.69 9.95
C PHE A 167 3.98 17.81 10.38
N ARG A 168 3.05 17.73 9.43
CA ARG A 168 1.61 17.75 9.74
C ARG A 168 1.25 16.64 10.72
N PHE A 169 1.65 15.40 10.48
CA PHE A 169 1.34 14.30 11.41
C PHE A 169 1.96 14.47 12.81
N CYS A 170 3.11 15.12 12.94
CA CYS A 170 3.71 15.40 14.24
C CYS A 170 3.03 16.53 15.03
N PHE A 171 2.31 17.44 14.35
CA PHE A 171 1.76 18.66 14.93
C PHE A 171 0.23 18.78 14.82
N GLU A 172 -0.43 17.85 14.15
CA GLU A 172 -1.88 17.76 14.09
C GLU A 172 -2.36 17.09 15.39
N ASP A 173 -3.20 17.79 16.17
CA ASP A 173 -3.81 17.30 17.42
C ASP A 173 -4.85 16.18 17.14
N ARG A 174 -4.45 15.09 16.49
CA ARG A 174 -5.28 13.88 16.26
C ARG A 174 -4.88 12.70 17.15
N LEU A 175 -4.34 12.99 18.34
CA LEU A 175 -4.12 12.01 19.40
C LEU A 175 -5.00 12.30 20.61
#